data_AF-A0A1A8T393-F1
#
_entry.id   AF-A0A1A8T393-F1
#
_cell.length_a   1.000
_cell.length_b   1.000
_cell.length_c   1.000
_cell.angle_alpha   90.00
_cell.angle_beta   90.00
_cell.angle_gamma   90.00
#
_symmetry.space_group_name_H-M   'P 1'
#
loop_
_entity.id
_entity.type
_entity.pdbx_description
1 polymer ?
#
loop_
_entity_poly.entity_id
_entity_poly.type
_entity_poly.pdbx_seq_one_letter_code
_entity_poly.pdbx_strand_id
1 'polypeptide(L)'
;MAISQQQRTELLTLLVGMFDAAPGSDILDELANGIDNGNTIAQYAANLVESSEFTGIYSRALTAEEFASSFIANLLGDTVDADTTAEAEAFVAGRLNAGASRDTVIIEALTALSAVSEDDATWGAAVLNLTIKLK
;
A
#
# COMPACT_ATOMS: atom_id res chain seq x y z
N MET A 1 -12.76 11.04 -19.03
CA MET A 1 -12.34 12.39 -18.63
C MET A 1 -10.86 12.24 -18.33
N ALA A 2 -10.24 12.98 -17.43
CA ALA A 2 -8.98 12.54 -16.84
C ALA A 2 -9.24 12.42 -15.34
N ILE A 3 -8.69 11.39 -14.70
CA ILE A 3 -8.79 11.23 -13.24
C ILE A 3 -8.30 12.50 -12.52
N SER A 4 -8.83 12.77 -11.33
CA SER A 4 -8.39 13.90 -10.53
C SER A 4 -6.95 13.71 -10.05
N GLN A 5 -6.26 14.81 -9.73
CA GLN A 5 -4.91 14.75 -9.14
C GLN A 5 -4.90 13.91 -7.85
N GLN A 6 -5.97 13.99 -7.06
CA GLN A 6 -6.11 13.18 -5.85
C GLN A 6 -6.21 11.68 -6.17
N GLN A 7 -7.05 11.29 -7.13
CA GLN A 7 -7.17 9.89 -7.55
C GLN A 7 -5.85 9.35 -8.11
N ARG A 8 -5.11 10.19 -8.84
CA ARG A 8 -3.77 9.83 -9.34
C ARG A 8 -2.80 9.57 -8.19
N THR A 9 -2.78 10.43 -7.17
CA THR A 9 -1.96 10.23 -5.97
C THR A 9 -2.37 8.98 -5.20
N GLU A 10 -3.66 8.73 -4.99
CA GLU A 10 -4.13 7.52 -4.29
C GLU A 10 -3.73 6.23 -5.03
N LEU A 11 -3.83 6.20 -6.37
CA LEU A 11 -3.36 5.07 -7.18
C LEU A 11 -1.85 4.87 -7.09
N LEU A 12 -1.08 5.96 -7.18
CA LEU A 12 0.38 5.93 -7.04
C LEU A 12 0.77 5.39 -5.67
N THR A 13 0.16 5.89 -4.61
CA THR A 13 0.38 5.43 -3.23
C THR A 13 0.05 3.95 -3.07
N LEU A 14 -1.06 3.48 -3.66
CA LEU A 14 -1.42 2.07 -3.65
C LEU A 14 -0.34 1.21 -4.31
N LEU A 15 0.09 1.57 -5.52
CA LEU A 15 1.08 0.78 -6.27
C LEU A 15 2.44 0.79 -5.59
N VAL A 16 2.91 1.96 -5.15
CA VAL A 16 4.18 2.10 -4.42
C VAL A 16 4.12 1.33 -3.11
N GLY A 17 3.01 1.42 -2.36
CA GLY A 17 2.84 0.68 -1.13
C GLY A 17 2.78 -0.83 -1.33
N MET A 18 2.17 -1.29 -2.42
CA MET A 18 2.07 -2.72 -2.74
C MET A 18 3.40 -3.29 -3.26
N PHE A 19 4.10 -2.60 -4.15
CA PHE A 19 5.23 -3.17 -4.88
C PHE A 19 6.59 -2.61 -4.44
N ASP A 20 6.62 -1.71 -3.47
CA ASP A 20 7.80 -0.95 -3.05
C ASP A 20 8.51 -0.21 -4.22
N ALA A 21 7.76 0.08 -5.28
CA ALA A 21 8.29 0.65 -6.51
C ALA A 21 7.27 1.56 -7.17
N ALA A 22 7.76 2.68 -7.73
CA ALA A 22 6.96 3.56 -8.55
C ALA A 22 6.46 2.80 -9.80
N PRO A 23 5.15 2.80 -10.08
CA PRO A 23 4.62 2.20 -11.29
C PRO A 23 5.07 2.97 -12.53
N GLY A 24 5.26 2.27 -13.64
CA GLY A 24 5.50 2.91 -14.93
C GLY A 24 4.32 3.78 -15.38
N SER A 25 4.60 4.78 -16.23
CA SER A 25 3.57 5.66 -16.81
C SER A 25 2.44 4.90 -17.50
N ASP A 26 2.76 3.78 -18.14
CA ASP A 26 1.80 2.98 -18.89
C ASP A 26 0.75 2.33 -17.97
N ILE A 27 1.18 1.83 -16.79
CA ILE A 27 0.26 1.29 -15.78
C ILE A 27 -0.62 2.40 -15.21
N LEU A 28 -0.05 3.59 -14.96
CA LEU A 28 -0.82 4.72 -14.45
C LEU A 28 -1.88 5.19 -15.44
N ASP A 29 -1.56 5.22 -16.73
CA ASP A 29 -2.51 5.61 -17.77
C ASP A 29 -3.62 4.55 -17.94
N GLU A 30 -3.29 3.25 -17.85
CA GLU A 30 -4.30 2.18 -17.87
C GLU A 30 -5.27 2.27 -16.68
N LEU A 31 -4.75 2.49 -15.47
CA LEU A 31 -5.55 2.65 -14.26
C LEU A 31 -6.41 3.92 -14.33
N ALA A 32 -5.85 5.03 -14.81
CA ALA A 32 -6.60 6.27 -15.02
C ALA A 32 -7.77 6.05 -15.97
N ASN A 33 -7.53 5.39 -17.10
CA ASN A 33 -8.56 5.09 -18.09
C ASN A 33 -9.68 4.22 -17.52
N GLY A 34 -9.37 3.23 -16.68
CA GLY A 34 -10.44 2.38 -16.13
C GLY A 34 -11.19 3.03 -14.95
N ILE A 35 -10.59 3.94 -14.18
CA ILE A 35 -11.37 4.81 -13.26
C ILE A 35 -12.34 5.69 -14.06
N ASP A 36 -11.90 6.26 -15.18
CA ASP A 36 -12.77 7.02 -16.08
C ASP A 36 -13.93 6.16 -16.64
N ASN A 37 -13.76 4.84 -16.73
CA ASN A 37 -14.79 3.88 -17.11
C ASN A 37 -15.65 3.36 -15.94
N GLY A 38 -15.45 3.88 -14.72
CA GLY A 38 -16.26 3.57 -13.54
C GLY A 38 -15.67 2.51 -12.60
N ASN A 39 -14.44 2.05 -12.84
CA ASN A 39 -13.76 1.19 -11.87
C ASN A 39 -13.34 1.98 -10.62
N THR A 40 -13.29 1.29 -9.49
CA THR A 40 -12.87 1.86 -8.21
C THR A 40 -11.45 1.44 -7.85
N ILE A 41 -10.76 2.24 -7.03
CA ILE A 41 -9.43 1.93 -6.52
C ILE A 41 -9.42 0.60 -5.74
N ALA A 42 -10.48 0.31 -5.00
CA ALA A 42 -10.64 -0.96 -4.29
C ALA A 42 -10.68 -2.17 -5.25
N GLN A 43 -11.38 -2.06 -6.38
CA GLN A 43 -11.37 -3.12 -7.40
C GLN A 43 -9.99 -3.32 -8.01
N TYR A 44 -9.21 -2.25 -8.19
CA TYR A 44 -7.83 -2.37 -8.62
C TYR A 44 -6.95 -3.05 -7.58
N ALA A 45 -7.04 -2.65 -6.31
CA ALA A 45 -6.30 -3.29 -5.22
C ALA A 45 -6.61 -4.80 -5.17
N ALA A 46 -7.89 -5.18 -5.27
CA ALA A 46 -8.31 -6.58 -5.32
C ALA A 46 -7.71 -7.35 -6.52
N ASN A 47 -7.67 -6.75 -7.71
CA ASN A 47 -7.03 -7.36 -8.87
C ASN A 47 -5.50 -7.45 -8.73
N LEU A 48 -4.88 -6.42 -8.14
CA LEU A 48 -3.43 -6.36 -7.94
C LEU A 48 -2.96 -7.40 -6.93
N VAL A 49 -3.67 -7.61 -5.81
CA VAL A 49 -3.28 -8.67 -4.85
C VAL A 49 -3.41 -10.08 -5.42
N GLU A 50 -4.24 -10.25 -6.45
CA GLU A 50 -4.38 -11.52 -7.16
C GLU A 50 -3.34 -11.69 -8.29
N SER A 51 -2.65 -10.63 -8.71
CA SER A 51 -1.69 -10.65 -9.81
C SER A 51 -0.47 -11.55 -9.56
N SER A 52 0.13 -12.05 -10.64
CA SER A 52 1.39 -12.82 -10.59
C SER A 52 2.53 -12.02 -9.96
N GLU A 53 2.58 -10.73 -10.23
CA GLU A 53 3.59 -9.79 -9.76
C GLU A 53 3.50 -9.67 -8.24
N PHE A 54 2.30 -9.43 -7.72
CA PHE A 54 2.09 -9.31 -6.28
C PHE A 54 2.34 -10.63 -5.57
N THR A 55 1.84 -11.73 -6.13
CA THR A 55 2.01 -13.07 -5.52
C THR A 55 3.44 -13.60 -5.63
N GLY A 56 4.25 -13.05 -6.54
CA GLY A 56 5.68 -13.27 -6.63
C GLY A 56 6.46 -12.56 -5.51
N ILE A 57 5.97 -11.41 -5.02
CA ILE A 57 6.55 -10.68 -3.87
C ILE A 57 6.00 -11.25 -2.56
N TYR A 58 4.67 -11.35 -2.45
CA TYR A 58 3.95 -11.86 -1.29
C TYR A 58 3.18 -13.13 -1.65
N SER A 59 3.82 -14.28 -1.45
CA SER A 59 3.20 -15.58 -1.73
C SER A 59 1.82 -15.71 -1.08
N ARG A 60 0.88 -16.34 -1.80
CA ARG A 60 -0.45 -16.67 -1.27
C ARG A 60 -0.39 -17.68 -0.12
N ALA A 61 0.72 -18.42 -0.02
CA ALA A 61 0.94 -19.39 1.05
C ALA A 61 1.38 -18.74 2.38
N LEU A 62 1.75 -17.46 2.37
CA LEU A 62 2.15 -16.75 3.59
C LEU A 62 0.99 -16.69 4.59
N THR A 63 1.30 -16.93 5.86
CA THR A 63 0.36 -16.65 6.96
C THR A 63 0.09 -15.15 7.10
N ALA A 64 -0.87 -14.79 7.95
CA ALA A 64 -1.17 -13.39 8.24
C ALA A 64 0.06 -12.65 8.78
N GLU A 65 0.82 -13.30 9.67
CA GLU A 65 2.02 -12.77 10.32
C GLU A 65 3.19 -12.64 9.33
N GLU A 66 3.41 -13.66 8.51
CA GLU A 66 4.48 -13.63 7.50
C GLU A 66 4.20 -12.56 6.43
N PHE A 67 2.94 -12.43 6.01
CA PHE A 67 2.52 -11.34 5.12
C PHE A 67 2.71 -9.99 5.80
N ALA A 68 2.24 -9.83 7.03
CA ALA A 68 2.33 -8.57 7.76
C ALA A 68 3.77 -8.09 7.89
N SER A 69 4.68 -8.99 8.30
CA SER A 69 6.09 -8.64 8.44
C SER A 69 6.71 -8.27 7.10
N SER A 70 6.46 -9.05 6.04
CA SER A 70 6.98 -8.75 4.70
C SER A 70 6.45 -7.42 4.15
N PHE A 71 5.15 -7.17 4.30
CA PHE A 71 4.50 -5.96 3.82
C PHE A 71 4.97 -4.71 4.57
N ILE A 72 5.03 -4.78 5.90
CA ILE A 72 5.47 -3.65 6.73
C ILE A 72 6.97 -3.36 6.54
N ALA A 73 7.80 -4.39 6.43
CA ALA A 73 9.22 -4.22 6.11
C ALA A 73 9.41 -3.50 4.75
N ASN A 74 8.63 -3.85 3.74
CA ASN A 74 8.66 -3.17 2.44
C ASN A 74 8.13 -1.73 2.52
N LEU A 75 7.01 -1.53 3.23
CA LEU A 75 6.35 -0.23 3.32
C LEU A 75 7.20 0.79 4.10
N LEU A 76 7.63 0.40 5.31
CA LEU A 76 8.31 1.28 6.25
C LEU A 76 9.84 1.23 6.10
N GLY A 77 10.42 0.09 5.74
CA GLY A 77 11.87 -0.10 5.82
C GLY A 77 12.41 0.29 7.20
N ASP A 78 13.54 1.01 7.22
CA ASP A 78 14.18 1.50 8.45
C ASP A 78 13.70 2.92 8.87
N THR A 79 12.52 3.36 8.43
CA THR A 79 12.05 4.74 8.66
C THR A 79 11.50 4.97 10.07
N VAL A 80 11.11 3.90 10.77
CA VAL A 80 10.58 3.95 12.13
C VAL A 80 11.36 3.01 13.03
N ASP A 81 11.21 3.14 14.35
CA ASP A 81 11.84 2.22 15.29
C ASP A 81 11.20 0.82 15.29
N ALA A 82 11.86 -0.12 15.98
CA ALA A 82 11.44 -1.52 16.02
C ALA A 82 10.07 -1.71 16.71
N ASP A 83 9.75 -0.90 17.73
CA ASP A 83 8.49 -0.99 18.46
C ASP A 83 7.33 -0.52 17.57
N THR A 84 7.54 0.57 16.81
CA THR A 84 6.59 1.11 15.83
C THR A 84 6.38 0.16 14.66
N THR A 85 7.47 -0.47 14.17
CA THR A 85 7.39 -1.54 13.17
C THR A 85 6.53 -2.70 13.67
N ALA A 86 6.78 -3.17 14.89
CA ALA A 86 6.03 -4.27 15.49
C ALA A 86 4.54 -3.93 15.69
N GLU A 87 4.21 -2.67 16.03
CA GLU A 87 2.83 -2.20 16.12
C GLU A 87 2.12 -2.27 14.76
N ALA A 88 2.77 -1.82 13.68
CA ALA A 88 2.22 -1.92 12.33
C ALA A 88 2.04 -3.37 11.87
N GLU A 89 3.00 -4.24 12.15
CA GLU A 89 2.88 -5.67 11.83
C GLU A 89 1.70 -6.29 12.59
N ALA A 90 1.55 -6.00 13.88
CA ALA A 90 0.45 -6.49 14.69
C ALA A 90 -0.91 -5.98 14.20
N PHE A 91 -0.99 -4.72 13.75
CA PHE A 91 -2.19 -4.16 13.12
C PHE A 91 -2.55 -4.96 11.86
N VAL A 92 -1.62 -5.14 10.93
CA VAL A 92 -1.88 -5.85 9.66
C VAL A 92 -2.25 -7.31 9.91
N ALA A 93 -1.49 -8.03 10.72
CA ALA A 93 -1.76 -9.43 11.05
C ALA A 93 -3.11 -9.59 11.76
N GLY A 94 -3.43 -8.69 12.70
CA GLY A 94 -4.69 -8.69 13.43
C GLY A 94 -5.90 -8.51 12.51
N ARG A 95 -5.82 -7.62 11.52
CA ARG A 95 -6.88 -7.43 10.52
C ARG A 95 -7.08 -8.66 9.64
N LEU A 96 -5.99 -9.27 9.17
CA LEU A 96 -6.06 -10.50 8.38
C LEU A 96 -6.63 -11.68 9.17
N ASN A 97 -6.22 -11.84 10.43
CA ASN A 97 -6.73 -12.86 11.33
C ASN A 97 -8.23 -12.63 11.69
N ALA A 98 -8.69 -11.38 11.64
CA ALA A 98 -10.11 -11.04 11.75
C ALA A 98 -10.92 -11.31 10.46
N GLY A 99 -10.28 -11.81 9.40
CA GLY A 99 -10.91 -12.17 8.12
C GLY A 99 -10.91 -11.06 7.07
N ALA A 100 -10.17 -9.96 7.27
CA ALA A 100 -9.97 -8.97 6.22
C ALA A 100 -9.12 -9.54 5.08
N SER A 101 -9.35 -9.06 3.86
CA SER A 101 -8.53 -9.42 2.70
C SER A 101 -7.26 -8.57 2.63
N ARG A 102 -6.21 -9.07 1.94
CA ARG A 102 -4.92 -8.38 1.84
C ARG A 102 -5.06 -6.99 1.21
N ASP A 103 -5.88 -6.84 0.17
CA ASP A 103 -6.19 -5.55 -0.48
C ASP A 103 -6.82 -4.57 0.50
N THR A 104 -7.78 -5.02 1.32
CA THR A 104 -8.42 -4.18 2.35
C THR A 104 -7.39 -3.69 3.36
N VAL A 105 -6.55 -4.58 3.89
CA VAL A 105 -5.57 -4.23 4.91
C VAL A 105 -4.47 -3.31 4.37
N ILE A 106 -4.05 -3.50 3.11
CA ILE A 106 -3.11 -2.59 2.44
C ILE A 106 -3.72 -1.19 2.31
N ILE A 107 -4.96 -1.08 1.83
CA ILE A 107 -5.64 0.22 1.70
C ILE A 107 -5.75 0.89 3.09
N GLU A 108 -6.14 0.14 4.12
CA GLU A 108 -6.25 0.68 5.49
C GLU A 108 -4.91 1.18 6.02
N ALA A 109 -3.82 0.41 5.85
CA ALA A 109 -2.48 0.80 6.29
C ALA A 109 -1.98 2.06 5.56
N LEU A 110 -2.15 2.13 4.24
CA LEU A 110 -1.76 3.29 3.45
C LEU A 110 -2.59 4.53 3.77
N THR A 111 -3.90 4.35 4.01
CA THR A 111 -4.80 5.44 4.42
C THR A 111 -4.40 5.97 5.80
N ALA A 112 -4.09 5.08 6.74
CA ALA A 112 -3.63 5.46 8.06
C ALA A 112 -2.31 6.25 7.98
N LEU A 113 -1.32 5.74 7.23
CA LEU A 113 -0.04 6.41 7.06
C LEU A 113 -0.18 7.77 6.36
N SER A 114 -0.99 7.86 5.30
CA SER A 114 -1.24 9.11 4.57
C SER A 114 -2.01 10.16 5.37
N ALA A 115 -2.66 9.77 6.47
CA ALA A 115 -3.33 10.68 7.38
C ALA A 115 -2.39 11.29 8.44
N VAL A 116 -1.18 10.77 8.58
CA VAL A 116 -0.17 11.28 9.51
C VAL A 116 0.61 12.44 8.90
N SER A 117 1.00 13.41 9.73
CA SER A 117 1.85 14.53 9.31
C SER A 117 3.29 14.08 9.04
N GLU A 118 3.96 14.67 8.05
CA GLU A 118 5.40 14.47 7.82
C GLU A 118 6.26 14.95 9.00
N ASP A 119 5.73 15.86 9.83
CA ASP A 119 6.39 16.36 11.05
C ASP A 119 6.13 15.47 12.29
N ASP A 120 5.41 14.35 12.14
CA ASP A 120 5.13 13.44 13.24
C ASP A 120 6.43 12.76 13.73
N ALA A 121 6.63 12.75 15.05
CA ALA A 121 7.87 12.27 15.66
C ALA A 121 8.08 10.76 15.49
N THR A 122 7.01 9.99 15.24
CA THR A 122 7.04 8.54 15.12
C THR A 122 6.95 8.12 13.66
N TRP A 123 5.98 8.64 12.93
CA TRP A 123 5.64 8.19 11.57
C TRP A 123 6.07 9.15 10.46
N GLY A 124 6.50 10.38 10.80
CA GLY A 124 6.78 11.41 9.80
C GLY A 124 7.84 11.00 8.77
N ALA A 125 8.87 10.27 9.21
CA ALA A 125 9.89 9.71 8.33
C ALA A 125 9.33 8.64 7.36
N ALA A 126 8.38 7.82 7.80
CA ALA A 126 7.71 6.85 6.95
C ALA A 126 6.83 7.54 5.89
N VAL A 127 6.08 8.58 6.29
CA VAL A 127 5.26 9.40 5.37
C VAL A 127 6.15 10.08 4.33
N LEU A 128 7.27 10.66 4.76
CA LEU A 128 8.23 11.30 3.86
C LEU A 128 8.82 10.29 2.87
N ASN A 129 9.22 9.11 3.34
CA ASN A 129 9.74 8.05 2.46
C ASN A 129 8.72 7.60 1.42
N LEU A 130 7.46 7.40 1.84
CA LEU A 130 6.37 7.10 0.93
C LEU A 130 6.22 8.21 -0.13
N THR A 131 6.21 9.47 0.29
CA THR A 131 6.11 10.63 -0.62
C THR A 131 7.29 10.76 -1.57
N ILE A 132 8.51 10.42 -1.14
CA ILE A 132 9.70 10.37 -2.01
C ILE A 132 9.52 9.32 -3.10
N LYS A 133 8.99 8.13 -2.77
CA LYS A 133 8.73 7.06 -3.74
C LYS A 133 7.63 7.41 -4.74
N LEU A 134 6.80 8.43 -4.50
CA LEU A 134 5.78 8.92 -5.45
C LEU A 134 6.34 9.87 -6.52
N LYS A 135 7.57 10.37 -6.37
CA LYS A 135 8.21 11.36 -7.26
C LYS A 135 9.06 10.69 -8.33
#